data_AF-A0A1E3G222-F1
#
_entry.id   AF-A0A1E3G222-F1
#
_cell.length_a   1.000
_cell.length_b   1.000
_cell.length_c   1.000
_cell.angle_alpha   90.00
_cell.angle_beta   90.00
_cell.angle_gamma   90.00
#
_symmetry.space_group_name_H-M   'P 1'
#
loop_
_entity.id
_entity.type
_entity.pdbx_description
1 polymer ?
#
loop_
_entity_poly.entity_id
_entity_poly.type
_entity_poly.pdbx_seq_one_letter_code
_entity_poly.pdbx_strand_id
1 'polypeptide(L)'
;MPEFVTKCFVLDLSSKTDKKLAIIFGHLTYSASKLWNVANYVVEKNGVSIYELEHKLKDNFFARNLHSQSAQAVLQKLQVAWKNTFDKHTKRPRYQPKNGHFPVT
;
A
#
# COMPACT_ATOMS: atom_id res chain seq x y z
N MET A 1 -23.81 7.80 4.79
CA MET A 1 -23.16 6.50 4.53
C MET A 1 -21.88 6.44 5.33
N PRO A 2 -21.47 5.29 5.91
CA PRO A 2 -20.31 5.25 6.79
C PRO A 2 -19.02 5.48 5.98
N GLU A 3 -18.26 6.50 6.35
CA GLU A 3 -16.93 6.76 5.78
C GLU A 3 -15.97 5.65 6.24
N PHE A 4 -15.27 5.00 5.30
CA PHE A 4 -14.24 4.00 5.62
C PHE A 4 -12.97 4.71 6.10
N VAL A 5 -12.92 5.06 7.39
CA VAL A 5 -11.76 5.71 8.02
C VAL A 5 -10.69 4.66 8.34
N THR A 6 -9.55 4.72 7.64
CA THR A 6 -8.38 3.90 7.98
C THR A 6 -7.58 4.60 9.09
N LYS A 7 -7.62 4.07 10.32
CA LYS A 7 -6.74 4.54 11.41
C LYS A 7 -5.32 4.05 11.15
N CYS A 8 -4.36 4.96 11.06
CA CYS A 8 -2.94 4.63 10.89
C CYS A 8 -2.18 5.04 12.16
N PHE A 9 -1.42 4.10 12.73
CA PHE A 9 -0.49 4.37 13.81
C PHE A 9 0.92 4.47 13.21
N VAL A 10 1.59 5.60 13.43
CA VAL A 10 2.96 5.83 12.96
C VAL A 10 3.90 5.59 14.13
N LEU A 11 4.71 4.53 14.03
CA LEU A 11 5.79 4.26 14.97
C LEU A 11 7.09 4.76 14.35
N ASP A 12 7.68 5.79 14.95
CA ASP A 12 9.04 6.18 14.62
C ASP A 12 10.02 5.24 15.33
N LEU A 13 10.51 4.26 14.58
CA LEU A 13 11.50 3.29 15.04
C LEU A 13 12.93 3.82 14.86
N SER A 14 13.16 4.99 14.24
CA SER A 14 14.50 5.46 13.89
C SER A 14 15.40 5.73 15.11
N SER A 15 14.83 6.12 16.24
CA SER A 15 15.58 6.57 17.42
C SER A 15 16.06 5.45 18.37
N LYS A 16 15.56 4.21 18.24
CA LYS A 16 15.84 3.11 19.18
C LYS A 16 16.18 1.76 18.53
N THR A 17 16.36 1.73 17.21
CA THR A 17 16.42 0.46 16.47
C THR A 17 17.84 0.05 16.12
N ASP A 18 18.18 -1.21 16.41
CA ASP A 18 19.42 -1.86 15.95
C ASP A 18 19.52 -1.75 14.42
N LYS A 19 20.73 -1.49 13.89
CA LYS A 19 20.99 -1.30 12.45
C LYS A 19 20.39 -2.42 11.60
N LYS A 20 20.40 -3.66 12.09
CA LYS A 20 19.80 -4.82 11.41
C LYS A 20 18.29 -4.67 11.22
N LEU A 21 17.57 -4.28 12.26
CA LEU A 21 16.13 -4.05 12.21
C LEU A 21 15.79 -2.85 11.32
N ALA A 22 16.61 -1.80 11.33
CA ALA A 22 16.43 -0.64 10.46
C ALA A 22 16.51 -1.04 8.96
N ILE A 23 17.46 -1.92 8.60
CA ILE A 23 17.57 -2.47 7.25
C ILE A 23 16.33 -3.30 6.89
N ILE A 24 15.90 -4.20 7.79
CA ILE A 24 14.71 -5.04 7.58
C ILE A 24 13.47 -4.17 7.35
N PHE A 25 13.21 -3.20 8.22
CA PHE A 25 12.07 -2.30 8.07
C PHE A 25 12.17 -1.45 6.81
N GLY A 26 13.37 -1.00 6.43
CA GLY A 26 13.61 -0.31 5.16
C GLY A 26 13.19 -1.16 3.95
N HIS A 27 13.56 -2.44 3.93
CA HIS A 27 13.17 -3.35 2.85
C HIS A 27 11.66 -3.64 2.81
N LEU A 28 11.04 -3.85 3.97
CA LEU A 28 9.61 -4.12 4.08
C LEU A 28 8.78 -2.90 3.66
N THR A 29 9.12 -1.71 4.14
CA THR A 29 8.44 -0.46 3.79
C THR A 29 8.61 -0.13 2.31
N TYR A 30 9.82 -0.30 1.77
CA TYR A 30 10.07 -0.14 0.34
C TYR A 30 9.23 -1.10 -0.51
N SER A 31 9.18 -2.38 -0.14
CA SER A 31 8.38 -3.39 -0.85
C SER A 31 6.89 -3.07 -0.80
N ALA A 32 6.38 -2.64 0.36
CA ALA A 32 4.99 -2.21 0.52
C ALA A 32 4.64 -1.01 -0.36
N SER A 33 5.48 0.04 -0.38
CA SER A 33 5.26 1.21 -1.23
C SER A 33 5.35 0.88 -2.72
N LYS A 34 6.23 -0.04 -3.11
CA LYS A 34 6.32 -0.51 -4.49
C LYS A 34 5.12 -1.36 -4.90
N LEU A 35 4.65 -2.26 -4.03
CA LEU A 35 3.44 -3.03 -4.26
C LEU A 35 2.22 -2.12 -4.46
N TRP A 36 2.06 -1.10 -3.60
CA TRP A 36 1.02 -0.08 -3.78
C TRP A 36 1.09 0.57 -5.15
N ASN A 37 2.27 1.00 -5.58
CA ASN A 37 2.45 1.70 -6.85
C ASN A 37 2.14 0.80 -8.06
N VAL A 38 2.60 -0.45 -8.03
CA VAL A 38 2.32 -1.43 -9.08
C VAL A 38 0.82 -1.71 -9.16
N ALA A 39 0.18 -1.94 -8.02
CA ALA A 39 -1.25 -2.19 -7.97
C ALA A 39 -2.06 -0.98 -8.44
N ASN A 40 -1.67 0.23 -8.02
CA ASN A 40 -2.33 1.47 -8.43
C ASN A 40 -2.24 1.70 -9.94
N TYR A 41 -1.06 1.45 -10.52
CA TYR A 41 -0.85 1.52 -11.96
C TYR A 41 -1.75 0.55 -12.73
N VAL A 42 -1.87 -0.69 -12.24
CA VAL A 42 -2.68 -1.74 -12.88
C VAL A 42 -4.18 -1.39 -12.86
N VAL A 43 -4.68 -0.75 -11.79
CA VAL A 43 -6.06 -0.23 -11.76
C VAL A 43 -6.21 0.95 -12.71
N GLU A 44 -5.32 1.93 -12.65
CA GLU A 44 -5.43 3.18 -13.40
C GLU A 44 -5.26 3.00 -14.92
N LYS A 45 -4.32 2.15 -15.35
CA LYS A 45 -3.94 2.01 -16.76
C LYS A 45 -4.52 0.76 -17.41
N ASN A 46 -4.58 -0.35 -16.68
CA ASN A 46 -5.01 -1.63 -17.26
C ASN A 46 -6.49 -1.93 -16.99
N GLY A 47 -7.19 -1.05 -16.26
CA GLY A 47 -8.62 -1.19 -15.97
C GLY A 47 -8.95 -2.44 -15.15
N VAL A 48 -7.99 -2.99 -14.41
CA VAL A 48 -8.20 -4.18 -13.59
C VAL A 48 -9.14 -3.86 -12.43
N SER A 49 -10.09 -4.75 -12.19
CA SER A 49 -10.99 -4.66 -11.05
C SER A 49 -10.20 -4.63 -9.75
N ILE A 50 -10.56 -3.71 -8.86
CA ILE A 50 -9.94 -3.56 -7.53
C ILE A 50 -10.01 -4.88 -6.72
N TYR A 51 -11.06 -5.68 -6.93
CA TYR A 51 -11.28 -6.95 -6.23
C TYR A 51 -10.37 -8.09 -6.73
N GLU A 52 -9.80 -7.98 -7.92
CA GLU A 52 -8.92 -9.00 -8.50
C GLU A 52 -7.43 -8.76 -8.22
N LEU A 53 -7.08 -7.65 -7.55
CA LEU A 53 -5.70 -7.24 -7.35
C LEU A 53 -4.88 -8.28 -6.58
N GLU A 54 -5.45 -8.91 -5.55
CA GLU A 54 -4.76 -9.93 -4.75
C GLU A 54 -4.37 -11.13 -5.62
N HIS A 55 -5.30 -11.62 -6.45
CA HIS A 55 -5.04 -12.75 -7.34
C HIS A 55 -4.03 -12.40 -8.44
N LYS A 56 -4.17 -11.24 -9.08
CA LYS A 56 -3.28 -10.82 -10.18
C LYS A 56 -1.86 -10.47 -9.74
N LEU A 57 -1.68 -10.02 -8.51
CA LEU A 57 -0.38 -9.58 -8.00
C LEU A 57 0.28 -10.56 -7.03
N LYS A 58 -0.33 -11.72 -6.77
CA LYS A 58 0.23 -12.81 -5.95
C LYS A 58 1.69 -13.11 -6.28
N ASP A 59 1.99 -13.29 -7.57
CA ASP A 59 3.32 -13.68 -8.04
C ASP A 59 4.23 -12.48 -8.33
N ASN A 60 3.77 -11.26 -8.06
CA ASN A 60 4.57 -10.06 -8.22
C ASN A 60 5.75 -10.05 -7.25
N PHE A 61 6.92 -9.61 -7.73
CA PHE A 61 8.14 -9.51 -6.94
C PHE A 61 7.94 -8.81 -5.59
N PHE A 62 7.25 -7.67 -5.57
CA PHE A 62 7.05 -6.91 -4.33
C PHE A 62 6.03 -7.55 -3.37
N ALA A 63 5.05 -8.29 -3.88
CA ALA A 63 4.12 -9.05 -3.07
C ALA A 63 4.81 -10.24 -2.38
N ARG A 64 5.68 -10.96 -3.12
CA ARG A 64 6.43 -12.10 -2.58
C ARG A 64 7.49 -11.73 -1.55
N ASN A 65 7.99 -10.49 -1.58
CA ASN A 65 8.93 -9.97 -0.60
C ASN A 65 8.26 -9.51 0.72
N LEU A 66 6.93 -9.54 0.78
CA LEU A 66 6.16 -9.25 1.98
C LEU A 66 5.56 -10.53 2.54
N HIS A 67 5.34 -10.54 3.85
CA HIS A 67 4.46 -11.55 4.44
C HIS A 67 3.06 -11.46 3.81
N SER A 68 2.41 -12.59 3.60
CA SER A 68 1.13 -12.68 2.88
C SER A 68 0.08 -11.70 3.43
N GLN A 69 -0.05 -11.63 4.76
CA GLN A 69 -0.97 -10.70 5.42
C GLN A 69 -0.59 -9.23 5.18
N SER A 70 0.70 -8.90 5.13
CA SER A 70 1.16 -7.53 4.88
C SER A 70 0.91 -7.12 3.43
N ALA A 71 1.17 -8.00 2.46
CA ALA A 71 0.84 -7.76 1.06
C ALA A 71 -0.68 -7.56 0.87
N GLN A 72 -1.48 -8.42 1.50
CA GLN A 72 -2.93 -8.33 1.49
C GLN A 72 -3.42 -7.00 2.08
N ALA A 73 -2.90 -6.58 3.23
CA ALA A 73 -3.25 -5.31 3.86
C ALA A 73 -2.94 -4.09 2.97
N VAL A 74 -1.81 -4.11 2.24
CA VAL A 74 -1.46 -3.04 1.29
C VAL A 74 -2.49 -2.97 0.15
N LEU A 75 -2.87 -4.12 -0.41
CA LEU A 75 -3.84 -4.18 -1.51
C LEU A 75 -5.26 -3.79 -1.05
N GLN A 76 -5.69 -4.25 0.12
CA GLN A 76 -6.98 -3.86 0.71
C GLN A 76 -7.06 -2.36 0.98
N LYS A 77 -5.98 -1.76 1.50
CA LYS A 77 -5.92 -0.30 1.69
C LYS A 77 -6.09 0.43 0.36
N LEU A 78 -5.50 -0.08 -0.71
CA LEU A 78 -5.66 0.49 -2.06
C LEU A 78 -7.09 0.30 -2.59
N GLN A 79 -7.70 -0.86 -2.36
CA GLN A 79 -9.11 -1.12 -2.70
C GLN A 79 -10.04 -0.12 -2.04
N VAL A 80 -9.85 0.14 -0.74
CA VAL A 80 -10.63 1.15 -0.01
C VAL A 80 -10.41 2.55 -0.59
N ALA A 81 -9.16 2.91 -0.92
CA ALA A 81 -8.86 4.22 -1.51
C ALA A 81 -9.53 4.43 -2.87
N TRP A 82 -9.51 3.41 -3.74
CA TRP A 82 -10.23 3.46 -5.02
C TRP A 82 -11.74 3.45 -4.86
N LYS A 83 -12.28 2.65 -3.93
CA LYS A 83 -13.71 2.65 -3.61
C LYS A 83 -14.18 4.05 -3.20
N ASN A 84 -13.46 4.70 -2.28
CA ASN A 84 -13.74 6.08 -1.87
C ASN A 84 -13.58 7.09 -3.03
N THR A 85 -12.72 6.81 -4.01
CA THR A 85 -12.59 7.63 -5.22
C THR A 85 -13.79 7.46 -6.15
N PHE A 86 -14.25 6.22 -6.36
CA PHE A 86 -15.42 5.92 -7.18
C PHE A 86 -16.71 6.48 -6.58
N ASP A 87 -16.82 6.44 -5.25
CA ASP A 87 -17.94 7.03 -4.49
C ASP A 87 -17.83 8.57 -4.36
N LYS A 88 -16.83 9.20 -5.02
CA LYS A 88 -16.56 10.65 -5.02
C LYS A 88 -16.26 11.26 -3.65
N HIS A 89 -15.90 10.45 -2.65
CA HIS A 89 -15.50 10.92 -1.33
C HIS A 89 -14.07 11.46 -1.29
N THR A 90 -13.18 10.96 -2.16
CA THR A 90 -11.76 11.32 -2.17
C THR A 90 -11.20 11.47 -3.58
N LYS A 91 -10.04 12.12 -3.69
CA LYS A 91 -9.27 12.18 -4.94
C LYS A 91 -8.61 10.83 -5.22
N ARG A 92 -8.23 10.62 -6.47
CA ARG A 92 -7.53 9.41 -6.93
C ARG A 92 -6.30 9.09 -6.05
N PRO A 93 -6.04 7.80 -5.76
CA PRO A 93 -4.89 7.40 -4.95
C PRO A 93 -3.58 7.82 -5.62
N ARG A 94 -2.71 8.50 -4.87
CA ARG A 94 -1.39 8.90 -5.36
C ARG A 94 -0.38 7.75 -5.26
N TYR A 95 0.66 7.83 -6.07
CA TYR A 95 1.83 6.97 -5.93
C TYR A 95 2.59 7.29 -4.65
N GLN A 96 3.01 6.26 -3.92
CA GLN A 96 3.83 6.41 -2.72
C GLN A 96 5.29 6.69 -3.09
N PRO A 97 5.95 7.65 -2.41
CA PRO A 97 7.38 7.84 -2.55
C PRO A 97 8.14 6.61 -2.06
N LYS A 98 9.38 6.42 -2.54
CA LYS A 98 10.26 5.31 -2.13
C LYS A 98 10.55 5.31 -0.62
N ASN A 99 10.32 6.44 0.03
CA ASN A 99 10.64 6.76 1.40
C ASN A 99 9.56 6.24 2.39
N GLY A 100 8.51 5.59 1.91
CA GLY A 100 7.41 5.09 2.74
C GLY A 100 6.51 6.16 3.37
N HIS A 101 6.79 7.44 3.12
CA HIS A 101 6.02 8.54 3.64
C HIS A 101 4.66 8.63 2.93
N PHE A 102 3.56 8.47 3.66
CA PHE A 102 2.23 8.72 3.15
C PHE A 102 2.01 10.24 3.15
N PRO A 103 1.90 10.92 1.99
CA PRO A 103 1.36 12.28 1.99
C PRO A 103 -0.13 12.14 2.32
N VAL A 104 -0.45 12.22 3.61
CA VAL A 104 -1.82 12.45 4.07
C VAL A 104 -2.18 13.86 3.63
N THR A 105 -3.00 13.97 2.58
CA THR A 105 -3.75 15.17 2.21
C THR A 105 -5.18 14.77 1.97
#